data_AF-A0A960MLD8-F1
#
_entry.id   AF-A0A960MLD8-F1
#
_cell.length_a   1.000
_cell.length_b   1.000
_cell.length_c   1.000
_cell.angle_alpha   90.00
_cell.angle_beta   90.00
_cell.angle_gamma   90.00
#
_symmetry.space_group_name_H-M   'P 1'
#
loop_
_entity.id
_entity.type
_entity.pdbx_description
1 polymer ?
#
loop_
_entity_poly.entity_id
_entity_poly.type
_entity_poly.pdbx_seq_one_letter_code
_entity_poly.pdbx_strand_id
1 'polypeptide(L)' 'MMHRVKRTMKEGNETVEVDMDPKDILLDPLLNKGTGFTEEERIELGIQGMIPCHVSTIEEQVKRRY' A
#
# COMPACT_ATOMS: atom_id res chain seq x y z
N MET A 1 15.76 11.77 -6.04
CA MET A 1 14.56 12.54 -5.65
C MET A 1 14.36 12.31 -4.15
N MET A 2 13.89 13.28 -3.36
CA MET A 2 13.80 13.11 -1.90
C MET A 2 12.43 12.53 -1.55
N HIS A 3 12.36 11.20 -1.41
CA HIS A 3 11.16 10.49 -0.98
C HIS A 3 10.75 10.96 0.43
N ARG A 4 9.49 11.34 0.61
CA ARG A 4 8.96 11.81 1.89
C ARG A 4 7.87 10.87 2.39
N VAL A 5 8.01 10.45 3.64
CA VAL A 5 7.02 9.68 4.38
C VAL A 5 6.61 10.49 5.61
N LYS A 6 5.31 10.72 5.80
CA LYS A 6 4.78 11.52 6.91
C LYS A 6 3.60 10.82 7.56
N ARG A 7 3.66 10.63 8.88
CA ARG A 7 2.52 10.13 9.68
C ARG A 7 1.48 11.24 9.88
N THR A 8 0.20 10.89 9.76
CA THR A 8 -0.94 11.80 9.91
C THR A 8 -2.17 11.06 10.41
N MET A 9 -3.27 11.77 10.62
CA MET A 9 -4.57 11.20 10.99
C MET A 9 -5.59 11.54 9.90
N LYS A 10 -6.28 10.53 9.35
CA LYS A 10 -7.37 10.69 8.39
C LYS A 10 -8.57 9.91 8.89
N GLU A 11 -9.72 10.58 9.03
CA GLU A 11 -10.99 9.96 9.47
C GLU A 11 -10.88 9.17 10.79
N GLY A 12 -10.03 9.63 11.71
CA GLY A 12 -9.81 8.98 13.01
C GLY A 12 -8.81 7.82 12.98
N ASN A 13 -8.25 7.48 11.82
CA ASN A 13 -7.22 6.44 11.68
C ASN A 13 -5.83 7.05 11.50
N GLU A 14 -4.81 6.39 12.08
CA GLU A 14 -3.41 6.71 11.76
C GLU A 14 -3.13 6.32 10.31
N THR A 15 -2.55 7.25 9.57
CA THR A 15 -2.25 7.09 8.14
C THR A 15 -0.85 7.60 7.84
N VAL A 16 -0.29 7.13 6.72
CA VAL A 16 1.03 7.52 6.24
C VAL A 16 0.88 8.11 4.86
N GLU A 17 1.19 9.40 4.73
CA GLU A 17 1.30 10.09 3.45
C GLU A 17 2.68 9.81 2.86
N VAL A 18 2.71 9.46 1.56
CA VAL A 18 3.92 9.13 0.82
C VAL A 18 4.03 9.99 -0.43
N ASP A 19 5.23 10.47 -0.72
CA ASP A 19 5.61 11.13 -1.97
C ASP A 19 6.79 10.35 -2.56
N MET A 20 6.46 9.28 -3.29
CA MET A 20 7.39 8.26 -3.78
C MET A 20 6.95 7.72 -5.13
N ASP A 21 7.91 7.21 -5.92
CA ASP A 21 7.57 6.49 -7.15
C ASP A 21 6.76 5.22 -6.80
N PRO A 22 5.76 4.84 -7.62
CA PRO A 22 4.91 3.67 -7.35
C PRO A 22 5.70 2.38 -7.13
N LYS A 23 6.83 2.22 -7.82
CA LYS A 23 7.72 1.06 -7.66
C LYS A 23 8.40 1.04 -6.30
N ASP A 24 8.82 2.19 -5.80
CA ASP A 24 9.52 2.29 -4.52
C ASP A 24 8.57 2.00 -3.34
N ILE A 25 7.30 2.39 -3.47
CA ILE A 25 6.24 2.02 -2.51
C ILE A 25 6.10 0.49 -2.42
N LEU A 26 6.12 -0.21 -3.56
CA LEU A 26 6.01 -1.67 -3.60
C LEU A 26 7.30 -2.38 -3.15
N LEU A 27 8.46 -1.71 -3.23
CA LEU A 27 9.74 -2.27 -2.81
C LEU A 27 10.04 -2.03 -1.32
N ASP A 28 9.42 -1.03 -0.69
CA ASP A 28 9.57 -0.75 0.74
C ASP A 28 8.73 -1.72 1.59
N PRO A 29 9.35 -2.60 2.42
CA PRO A 29 8.62 -3.54 3.26
C PRO A 29 7.74 -2.90 4.34
N LEU A 30 8.00 -1.64 4.72
CA LEU A 30 7.19 -0.92 5.71
C LEU A 30 5.94 -0.30 5.10
N LEU A 31 5.90 -0.10 3.77
CA LEU A 31 4.77 0.48 3.06
C LEU A 31 3.97 -0.56 2.27
N ASN A 32 4.63 -1.60 1.76
CA ASN A 32 4.03 -2.56 0.86
C ASN A 32 3.00 -3.46 1.58
N LYS A 33 1.73 -3.31 1.19
CA LYS A 33 0.61 -4.17 1.63
C LYS A 33 0.34 -5.35 0.70
N GLY A 34 1.09 -5.48 -0.39
CA GLY A 34 0.87 -6.46 -1.45
C GLY A 34 -0.53 -6.34 -2.05
N THR A 35 -1.25 -7.45 -2.15
CA THR A 35 -2.67 -7.44 -2.58
C THR A 35 -3.62 -6.81 -1.55
N GLY A 36 -3.12 -6.39 -0.39
CA GLY A 36 -3.92 -5.75 0.65
C GLY A 36 -4.19 -4.26 0.44
N PHE A 37 -3.59 -3.62 -0.58
CA PHE A 37 -3.99 -2.27 -0.98
C PHE A 37 -5.43 -2.27 -1.50
N THR A 38 -6.26 -1.32 -1.01
CA THR A 38 -7.63 -1.13 -1.54
C THR A 38 -7.59 -0.60 -2.96
N GLU A 39 -8.72 -0.61 -3.67
CA GLU A 39 -8.78 -0.07 -5.03
C GLU A 39 -8.50 1.44 -5.06
N GLU A 40 -8.99 2.17 -4.06
CA GLU A 40 -8.76 3.61 -3.90
C GLU A 40 -7.26 3.90 -3.67
N GLU A 41 -6.61 3.16 -2.78
CA GLU A 41 -5.17 3.28 -2.55
C GLU A 41 -4.37 2.98 -3.83
N ARG A 42 -4.79 1.99 -4.62
CA ARG A 42 -4.10 1.62 -5.87
C ARG A 42 -4.16 2.73 -6.91
N ILE A 43 -5.29 3.42 -7.00
CA ILE A 43 -5.49 4.57 -7.89
C ILE A 43 -4.67 5.75 -7.39
N GLU A 44 -4.78 6.10 -6.11
CA GLU A 44 -4.09 7.26 -5.50
C GLU A 44 -2.56 7.11 -5.57
N LEU A 45 -2.04 5.91 -5.37
CA LEU A 45 -0.60 5.62 -5.38
C LEU A 45 -0.05 5.25 -6.77
N GLY A 46 -0.91 5.19 -7.80
CA GLY A 46 -0.50 4.85 -9.17
C GLY A 46 0.05 3.42 -9.33
N ILE A 47 -0.39 2.48 -8.49
CA ILE A 47 0.05 1.07 -8.52
C ILE A 47 -1.01 0.13 -9.14
N GLN A 48 -2.13 0.66 -9.61
CA GLN A 48 -3.16 -0.13 -10.31
C GLN A 48 -2.55 -0.86 -11.51
N GLY A 49 -2.76 -2.18 -11.58
CA GLY A 49 -2.20 -3.04 -12.61
C GLY A 49 -0.75 -3.50 -12.37
N MET A 50 -0.07 -3.01 -11.33
CA MET A 50 1.28 -3.46 -10.94
C MET A 50 1.27 -4.67 -10.00
N ILE A 51 0.12 -4.92 -9.35
CA ILE A 51 -0.11 -6.02 -8.41
C ILE A 51 -1.37 -6.80 -8.83
N PRO A 52 -1.54 -8.06 -8.40
CA PRO A 52 -2.72 -8.86 -8.74
C PRO A 52 -4.04 -8.13 -8.41
N CYS A 53 -5.05 -8.28 -9.27
CA CYS A 53 -6.31 -7.51 -9.19
C CYS A 53 -7.13 -7.78 -7.93
N HIS A 54 -7.04 -8.97 -7.35
CA HIS A 54 -7.81 -9.29 -6.15
C HIS A 54 -7.25 -8.53 -4.93
N VAL A 55 -8.13 -7.81 -4.23
CA VAL A 55 -7.85 -7.20 -2.93
C VAL A 55 -8.04 -8.25 -1.84
N SER A 56 -7.00 -8.52 -1.06
CA SER A 56 -7.02 -9.57 -0.03
C SER A 56 -7.01 -8.99 1.38
N THR A 57 -7.70 -9.63 2.32
CA THR A 57 -7.58 -9.29 3.76
C THR A 57 -6.28 -9.82 4.36
N ILE A 58 -5.93 -9.36 5.56
CA ILE A 58 -4.74 -9.85 6.28
C ILE A 58 -4.85 -11.34 6.61
N GLU A 59 -6.04 -11.83 6.95
CA GLU A 59 -6.31 -13.25 7.24
C GLU A 59 -6.08 -14.12 6.00
N GLU A 60 -6.53 -13.67 4.83
CA GLU A 60 -6.30 -14.38 3.56
C GLU A 60 -4.81 -14.42 3.19
N GLN A 61 -4.09 -13.32 3.41
CA GLN A 61 -2.65 -13.26 3.17
C GLN A 61 -1.88 -14.23 4.09
N VAL A 62 -2.25 -14.28 5.38
CA VAL A 62 -1.68 -15.22 6.35
C VAL A 62 -1.93 -16.67 5.90
N LYS A 63 -3.16 -16.99 5.47
CA LYS A 63 -3.52 -18.35 5.02
C LYS A 63 -2.74 -18.84 3.80
N ARG A 64 -2.23 -17.97 2.93
CA ARG A 64 -1.40 -18.37 1.77
C ARG A 64 0.03 -18.75 2.16
N ARG A 65 0.48 -18.32 3.35
CA ARG A 65 1.86 -18.49 3.81
C ARG A 65 2.06 -19.75 4.66
N TYR A 66 1.00 -20.43 5.06
CA TYR A 66 0.98 -21.62 5.92
C TYR A 66 0.20 -22.74 5.26
#